data_AF-A0A2W4N7B4-F1
#
_entry.id   AF-A0A2W4N7B4-F1
#
_cell.length_a   1.000
_cell.length_b   1.000
_cell.length_c   1.000
_cell.angle_alpha   90.00
_cell.angle_beta   90.00
_cell.angle_gamma   90.00
#
_symmetry.space_group_name_H-M   'P 1'
#
loop_
_entity.id
_entity.type
_entity.pdbx_description
1 polymer ?
#
loop_
_entity_poly.entity_id
_entity_poly.type
_entity_poly.pdbx_seq_one_letter_code
_entity_poly.pdbx_strand_id
1 'polypeptide(L)'
;MTMHYGYYNGEQYPIAARIWGHRLRSGQHWMEYMLEFLSVLSGFEYRFGQGLPDRKDQEGYQVEYRIPKRLGLRRFVFYDEREKTRDSRDTRAAATLRAQLRQLLADASERDDDLLDQARSLLRSFSAIEEDRSWYAKSLFPVHEEFLLWEALRKGSTLKEYRLS
;
A
#
# COMPACT_ATOMS: atom_id res chain seq x y z
N MET A 1 -3.40 26.16 8.42
CA MET A 1 -2.83 25.17 9.36
C MET A 1 -2.16 24.10 8.52
N THR A 2 -0.83 24.04 8.49
CA THR A 2 -0.07 23.17 7.59
C THR A 2 -0.09 21.75 8.15
N MET A 3 -0.88 20.86 7.55
CA MET A 3 -0.91 19.45 7.93
C MET A 3 0.35 18.77 7.38
N HIS A 4 1.30 18.47 8.25
CA HIS A 4 2.48 17.68 7.89
C HIS A 4 2.13 16.19 7.95
N TYR A 5 2.23 15.52 6.80
CA TYR A 5 2.13 14.06 6.73
C TYR A 5 3.45 13.45 7.22
N GLY A 6 3.41 12.58 8.24
CA GLY A 6 4.59 11.91 8.80
C GLY A 6 4.95 12.31 10.24
N TYR A 7 6.04 11.74 10.76
CA TYR A 7 6.60 12.05 12.08
C TYR A 7 7.59 13.21 11.91
N TYR A 8 7.16 14.44 12.20
CA TYR A 8 7.95 15.65 12.05
C TYR A 8 8.55 16.04 13.41
N ASN A 9 9.87 15.88 13.58
CA ASN A 9 10.52 16.03 14.89
C ASN A 9 11.28 17.35 15.06
N GLY A 10 11.10 18.31 14.15
CA GLY A 10 11.84 19.57 14.18
C GLY A 10 13.31 19.47 13.79
N GLU A 11 13.78 18.30 13.34
CA GLU A 11 15.13 18.13 12.79
C GLU A 11 15.26 18.70 11.38
N GLN A 12 16.49 19.09 11.00
CA GLN A 12 16.78 19.63 9.67
C GLN A 12 16.86 18.49 8.64
N TYR A 13 15.73 18.15 8.05
CA TYR A 13 15.64 17.06 7.07
C TYR A 13 16.30 17.43 5.72
N PRO A 14 16.96 16.47 5.05
CA PRO A 14 17.41 16.65 3.67
C PRO A 14 16.27 17.10 2.75
N ILE A 15 16.59 17.87 1.71
CA ILE A 15 15.61 18.37 0.71
C ILE A 15 14.74 17.23 0.16
N ALA A 16 15.33 16.07 -0.12
CA ALA A 16 14.59 14.90 -0.57
C ALA A 16 13.49 14.50 0.43
N ALA A 17 13.79 14.39 1.72
CA ALA A 17 12.78 14.06 2.73
C ALA A 17 11.68 15.13 2.86
N ARG A 18 11.98 16.40 2.59
CA ARG A 18 10.96 17.49 2.57
C ARG A 18 10.05 17.39 1.34
N ILE A 19 10.61 17.07 0.17
CA ILE A 19 9.84 16.88 -1.08
C ILE A 19 8.97 15.63 -0.99
N TRP A 20 9.49 14.54 -0.41
CA TRP A 20 8.82 13.24 -0.37
C TRP A 20 8.07 12.96 0.94
N GLY A 21 7.84 13.99 1.78
CA GLY A 21 7.02 13.87 2.99
C GLY A 21 7.54 12.87 4.02
N HIS A 22 8.85 12.84 4.26
CA HIS A 22 9.54 11.95 5.22
C HIS A 22 9.43 10.45 4.92
N ARG A 23 9.10 10.08 3.68
CA ARG A 23 9.02 8.69 3.23
C ARG A 23 10.41 8.04 3.11
N LEU A 24 11.36 8.73 2.48
CA LEU A 24 12.73 8.25 2.30
C LEU A 24 13.53 8.30 3.62
N ARG A 25 14.11 7.16 4.04
CA ARG A 25 14.92 7.04 5.27
C ARG A 25 16.30 6.45 4.99
N SER A 26 17.33 6.90 5.70
CA SER A 26 18.66 6.28 5.63
C SER A 26 18.61 4.79 6.00
N GLY A 27 19.30 3.95 5.21
CA GLY A 27 19.33 2.49 5.39
C GLY A 27 18.14 1.73 4.79
N GLN A 28 17.21 2.42 4.14
CA GLN A 28 16.11 1.80 3.40
C GLN A 28 16.62 1.09 2.14
N HIS A 29 16.03 -0.07 1.83
CA HIS A 29 16.42 -0.87 0.68
C HIS A 29 16.03 -0.17 -0.63
N TRP A 30 16.81 -0.34 -1.70
CA TRP A 30 16.57 0.35 -2.97
C TRP A 30 15.18 0.09 -3.56
N MET A 31 14.63 -1.11 -3.36
CA MET A 31 13.25 -1.44 -3.74
C MET A 31 12.21 -0.62 -2.98
N GLU A 32 12.43 -0.39 -1.67
CA GLU A 32 11.53 0.42 -0.86
C GLU A 32 11.51 1.88 -1.39
N TYR A 33 12.68 2.43 -1.75
CA TYR A 33 12.76 3.76 -2.37
C TYR A 33 12.03 3.82 -3.72
N MET A 34 12.23 2.84 -4.58
CA MET A 34 11.58 2.79 -5.90
C MET A 34 10.06 2.74 -5.76
N LEU A 35 9.55 1.91 -4.85
CA LEU A 35 8.11 1.79 -4.60
C LEU A 35 7.51 3.08 -4.04
N GLU A 36 8.21 3.78 -3.15
CA GLU A 36 7.77 5.07 -2.64
C GLU A 36 7.73 6.13 -3.72
N PHE A 37 8.74 6.19 -4.58
CA PHE A 37 8.80 7.10 -5.71
C PHE A 37 7.64 6.86 -6.69
N LEU A 38 7.44 5.60 -7.11
CA LEU A 38 6.36 5.22 -8.01
C LEU A 38 4.97 5.48 -7.40
N SER A 39 4.84 5.28 -6.08
CA SER A 39 3.61 5.59 -5.35
C SER A 39 3.27 7.09 -5.40
N VAL A 40 4.27 7.96 -5.35
CA VAL A 40 4.02 9.40 -5.47
C VAL A 40 3.63 9.77 -6.88
N LEU A 41 4.30 9.25 -7.91
CA LEU A 41 3.92 9.48 -9.31
C LEU A 41 2.50 8.99 -9.59
N SER A 42 2.17 7.78 -9.14
CA SER A 42 0.83 7.19 -9.30
C SER A 42 -0.25 8.02 -8.58
N GLY A 43 0.03 8.52 -7.38
CA GLY A 43 -0.95 9.32 -6.63
C GLY A 43 -1.20 10.72 -7.20
N PHE A 44 -0.37 11.21 -8.11
CA PHE A 44 -0.60 12.45 -8.85
C PHE A 44 -1.09 12.22 -10.29
N GLU A 45 -1.39 10.97 -10.68
CA GLU A 45 -1.67 10.60 -12.08
C GLU A 45 -0.62 11.16 -13.06
N TYR A 46 0.66 11.09 -12.65
CA TYR A 46 1.75 11.77 -13.35
C TYR A 46 1.86 11.34 -14.81
N ARG A 47 1.91 12.33 -15.72
CA ARG A 47 2.18 12.12 -17.14
C ARG A 47 3.62 12.47 -17.46
N PHE A 48 4.31 11.58 -18.18
CA PHE A 48 5.67 11.82 -18.62
C PHE A 48 5.76 13.10 -19.44
N GLY A 49 6.75 13.95 -19.11
CA GLY A 49 6.99 15.22 -19.80
C GLY A 49 6.12 16.39 -19.34
N GLN A 50 5.22 16.21 -18.35
CA GLN A 50 4.34 17.31 -17.90
C GLN A 50 5.05 18.46 -17.18
N GLY A 51 6.33 18.27 -16.78
CA GLY A 51 7.08 19.26 -16.01
C GLY A 51 6.47 19.55 -14.61
N LEU A 52 7.00 20.58 -13.95
CA LEU A 52 6.32 21.21 -12.81
C LEU A 52 5.40 22.30 -13.38
N PRO A 53 4.10 22.32 -13.06
CA PRO A 53 3.19 23.28 -13.66
C PRO A 53 3.53 24.70 -13.18
N ASP A 54 3.46 25.66 -14.09
CA ASP A 54 3.31 27.05 -13.69
C ASP A 54 1.91 27.21 -13.09
N ARG A 55 1.81 27.90 -11.94
CA ARG A 55 0.57 28.02 -11.14
C ARG A 55 -0.66 28.53 -11.91
N LYS A 56 -0.48 29.03 -13.13
CA LYS A 56 -1.49 29.64 -13.99
C LYS A 56 -2.14 28.67 -14.99
N ASP A 57 -1.52 27.53 -15.28
CA ASP A 57 -2.05 26.55 -16.24
C ASP A 57 -2.74 25.41 -15.49
N GLN A 58 -3.95 25.68 -14.99
CA GLN A 58 -4.72 24.76 -14.15
C GLN A 58 -5.58 23.76 -14.92
N GLU A 59 -5.60 23.79 -16.26
CA GLU A 59 -6.43 22.86 -17.04
C GLU A 59 -5.73 21.51 -17.23
N GLY A 60 -6.06 20.56 -16.36
CA GLY A 60 -5.70 19.14 -16.52
C GLY A 60 -4.65 18.59 -15.55
N TYR A 61 -4.10 19.40 -14.63
CA TYR A 61 -3.15 18.93 -13.62
C TYR A 61 -3.86 18.47 -12.34
N GLN A 62 -3.61 17.24 -11.90
CA GLN A 62 -4.05 16.77 -10.58
C GLN A 62 -3.19 17.40 -9.49
N VAL A 63 -3.68 18.50 -8.90
CA VAL A 63 -3.03 19.16 -7.74
C VAL A 63 -3.21 18.33 -6.46
N GLU A 64 -4.25 17.50 -6.43
CA GLU A 64 -4.60 16.69 -5.27
C GLU A 64 -3.92 15.32 -5.32
N TYR A 65 -3.08 15.03 -4.33
CA TYR A 65 -2.46 13.72 -4.16
C TYR A 65 -3.49 12.69 -3.67
N ARG A 66 -3.69 11.62 -4.43
CA ARG A 66 -4.57 10.51 -4.10
C ARG A 66 -3.79 9.29 -3.65
N ILE A 67 -4.23 8.66 -2.57
CA ILE A 67 -3.67 7.42 -2.05
C ILE A 67 -4.64 6.27 -2.36
N PRO A 68 -4.32 5.37 -3.28
CA PRO A 68 -5.12 4.16 -3.50
C PRO A 68 -5.19 3.30 -2.23
N LYS A 69 -6.40 2.98 -1.81
CA LYS A 69 -6.66 2.15 -0.63
C LYS A 69 -6.64 0.66 -1.00
N ARG A 70 -5.45 0.08 -1.10
CA ARG A 70 -5.26 -1.34 -1.50
C ARG A 70 -4.98 -2.30 -0.35
N LEU A 71 -5.51 -2.00 0.83
CA LEU A 71 -5.36 -2.85 2.01
C LEU A 71 -5.95 -4.25 1.80
N GLY A 72 -7.06 -4.35 1.06
CA GLY A 72 -7.68 -5.63 0.70
C GLY A 72 -6.72 -6.52 -0.08
N LEU A 73 -6.14 -6.00 -1.17
CA LEU A 73 -5.13 -6.70 -1.96
C LEU A 73 -3.92 -7.13 -1.11
N ARG A 74 -3.37 -6.19 -0.32
CA ARG A 74 -2.24 -6.52 0.58
C ARG A 74 -2.60 -7.66 1.55
N ARG A 75 -3.81 -7.62 2.13
CA ARG A 75 -4.29 -8.67 3.04
C ARG A 75 -4.45 -10.00 2.31
N PHE A 76 -5.06 -10.00 1.14
CA PHE A 76 -5.24 -11.20 0.33
C PHE A 76 -3.90 -11.88 0.03
N VAL A 77 -2.88 -11.12 -0.35
CA VAL A 77 -1.57 -11.69 -0.71
C VAL A 77 -0.80 -12.16 0.52
N PHE A 78 -0.65 -11.30 1.53
CA PHE A 78 0.35 -11.49 2.59
C PHE A 78 -0.17 -11.97 3.94
N TYR A 79 -1.47 -11.88 4.21
CA TYR A 79 -2.02 -12.31 5.49
C TYR A 79 -2.31 -13.82 5.48
N ASP A 80 -1.46 -14.60 6.16
CA ASP A 80 -1.61 -16.05 6.30
C ASP A 80 -1.16 -16.58 7.66
N GLU A 81 -1.13 -17.91 7.75
CA GLU A 81 -0.73 -18.68 8.92
C GLU A 81 0.71 -18.41 9.38
N ARG A 82 1.56 -17.82 8.52
CA ARG A 82 2.95 -17.47 8.87
C ARG A 82 3.03 -16.18 9.68
N GLU A 83 1.94 -15.42 9.83
CA GLU A 83 1.92 -14.21 10.63
C GLU A 83 2.05 -14.55 12.12
N LYS A 84 3.11 -14.06 12.76
CA LYS A 84 3.42 -14.31 14.18
C LYS A 84 2.35 -13.78 15.13
N THR A 85 1.67 -12.69 14.75
CA THR A 85 0.63 -12.06 15.56
C THR A 85 -0.62 -11.83 14.72
N ARG A 86 -1.61 -12.70 14.91
CA ARG A 86 -2.89 -12.60 14.20
C ARG A 86 -3.89 -11.78 15.01
N ASP A 87 -4.42 -10.73 14.39
CA ASP A 87 -5.57 -9.99 14.91
C ASP A 87 -6.88 -10.62 14.41
N SER A 88 -7.88 -10.77 15.28
CA SER A 88 -9.17 -11.36 14.92
C SER A 88 -9.92 -10.53 13.87
N ARG A 89 -9.69 -9.21 13.82
CA ARG A 89 -10.29 -8.31 12.82
C ARG A 89 -9.69 -8.55 11.45
N ASP A 90 -8.38 -8.74 11.36
CA ASP A 90 -7.73 -9.08 10.09
C ASP A 90 -8.09 -10.50 9.64
N THR A 91 -8.25 -11.44 10.57
CA THR A 91 -8.77 -12.78 10.24
C THR A 91 -10.18 -12.69 9.65
N ARG A 92 -11.09 -11.96 10.30
CA ARG A 92 -12.45 -11.76 9.80
C ARG A 92 -12.47 -11.02 8.46
N ALA A 93 -11.64 -9.99 8.30
CA ALA A 93 -11.53 -9.23 7.06
C ALA A 93 -10.99 -10.10 5.91
N ALA A 94 -9.99 -10.95 6.17
CA ALA A 94 -9.47 -11.89 5.18
C ALA A 94 -10.52 -12.92 4.77
N ALA A 95 -11.28 -13.48 5.71
CA ALA A 95 -12.37 -14.41 5.42
C ALA A 95 -13.48 -13.75 4.60
N THR A 96 -13.88 -12.52 4.96
CA THR A 96 -14.88 -11.74 4.22
C THR A 96 -14.41 -11.45 2.80
N LEU A 97 -13.15 -11.04 2.64
CA LEU A 97 -12.55 -10.77 1.34
C LEU A 97 -12.54 -12.02 0.45
N ARG A 98 -12.13 -13.18 0.99
CA ARG A 98 -12.19 -14.44 0.22
C ARG A 98 -13.62 -14.78 -0.18
N ALA A 99 -14.59 -14.64 0.71
CA ALA A 99 -16.00 -14.87 0.37
C ALA A 99 -16.50 -13.96 -0.76
N GLN A 100 -16.13 -12.67 -0.75
CA GLN A 100 -16.46 -11.72 -1.82
C GLN A 100 -15.78 -12.10 -3.15
N LEU A 101 -14.51 -12.52 -3.11
CA LEU A 101 -13.81 -12.96 -4.33
C LEU A 101 -14.44 -14.21 -4.94
N ARG A 102 -14.91 -15.16 -4.12
CA ARG A 102 -15.63 -16.34 -4.62
C ARG A 102 -16.90 -15.96 -5.40
N GLN A 103 -17.62 -14.91 -4.97
CA GLN A 103 -18.81 -14.43 -5.68
C GLN A 103 -18.50 -13.84 -7.07
N LEU A 104 -17.24 -13.50 -7.36
CA LEU A 104 -16.80 -13.00 -8.66
C LEU A 104 -16.33 -14.11 -9.60
N LEU A 105 -16.07 -15.32 -9.09
CA LEU A 105 -15.76 -16.48 -9.91
C LEU A 105 -17.07 -16.93 -10.58
N ALA A 106 -17.06 -17.04 -11.91
CA ALA A 106 -18.18 -17.59 -12.64
C ALA A 106 -18.31 -19.09 -12.29
N ASP A 107 -19.53 -19.50 -11.97
CA ASP A 107 -19.91 -20.85 -11.52
C ASP A 107 -19.27 -21.27 -10.18
N ALA A 108 -20.10 -21.33 -9.13
CA ALA A 108 -19.69 -21.85 -7.83
C ALA A 108 -19.25 -23.32 -7.98
N SER A 109 -17.95 -23.56 -7.82
CA SER A 109 -17.36 -24.89 -7.95
C SER A 109 -16.62 -25.27 -6.67
N GLU A 110 -16.43 -26.57 -6.43
CA GLU A 110 -15.56 -27.03 -5.33
C GLU A 110 -14.09 -26.59 -5.51
N ARG A 111 -13.71 -26.06 -6.68
CA ARG A 111 -12.34 -25.62 -7.01
C ARG A 111 -12.11 -24.14 -6.76
N ASP A 112 -13.09 -23.40 -6.28
CA ASP A 112 -12.99 -21.95 -6.10
C ASP A 112 -11.84 -21.58 -5.14
N ASP A 113 -11.63 -22.38 -4.09
CA ASP A 113 -10.54 -22.17 -3.16
C ASP A 113 -9.16 -22.44 -3.77
N ASP A 114 -9.04 -23.48 -4.60
CA ASP A 114 -7.80 -23.77 -5.34
C ASP A 114 -7.46 -22.62 -6.30
N LEU A 115 -8.46 -22.05 -6.99
CA LEU A 115 -8.26 -20.92 -7.89
C LEU A 115 -7.82 -19.66 -7.15
N LEU A 116 -8.45 -19.37 -6.00
CA LEU A 116 -8.05 -18.24 -5.17
C LEU A 116 -6.63 -18.42 -4.61
N ASP A 117 -6.26 -19.64 -4.22
CA ASP A 117 -4.91 -19.93 -3.74
C ASP A 117 -3.87 -19.87 -4.87
N GLN A 118 -4.21 -20.30 -6.09
CA GLN A 118 -3.36 -20.11 -7.27
C GLN A 118 -3.18 -18.62 -7.60
N ALA A 119 -4.26 -17.83 -7.62
CA ALA A 119 -4.19 -16.38 -7.84
C ALA A 119 -3.34 -15.70 -6.76
N ARG A 120 -3.52 -16.08 -5.51
CA ARG A 120 -2.71 -15.61 -4.38
C ARG A 120 -1.24 -15.98 -4.54
N SER A 121 -0.95 -17.22 -4.93
CA SER A 121 0.42 -17.70 -5.17
C SER A 121 1.10 -16.92 -6.30
N LEU A 122 0.39 -16.69 -7.41
CA LEU A 122 0.86 -15.88 -8.53
C LEU A 122 1.19 -14.45 -8.07
N LEU A 123 0.29 -13.78 -7.36
CA LEU A 123 0.55 -12.43 -6.85
C LEU A 123 1.73 -12.42 -5.87
N ARG A 124 1.85 -13.42 -5.01
CA ARG A 124 2.97 -13.54 -4.07
C ARG A 124 4.31 -13.82 -4.76
N SER A 125 4.31 -14.39 -5.96
CA SER A 125 5.55 -14.53 -6.75
C SER A 125 6.18 -13.18 -7.13
N PHE A 126 5.39 -12.11 -7.12
CA PHE A 126 5.85 -10.73 -7.30
C PHE A 126 6.25 -10.07 -5.97
N SER A 127 6.55 -10.81 -4.91
CA SER A 127 6.92 -10.17 -3.65
C SER A 127 8.31 -9.53 -3.73
N ALA A 128 8.40 -8.25 -3.35
CA ALA A 128 9.64 -7.48 -3.38
C ALA A 128 10.25 -7.28 -1.98
N ILE A 129 9.41 -7.17 -0.95
CA ILE A 129 9.81 -6.92 0.43
C ILE A 129 8.98 -7.82 1.34
N GLU A 130 9.60 -8.86 1.92
CA GLU A 130 8.96 -9.76 2.88
C GLU A 130 9.71 -9.94 4.19
N GLU A 131 11.04 -10.05 4.14
CA GLU A 131 11.85 -10.53 5.25
C GLU A 131 11.69 -9.64 6.49
N ASP A 132 11.44 -10.28 7.64
CA ASP A 132 11.24 -9.63 8.94
C ASP A 132 10.16 -8.52 8.97
N ARG A 133 9.19 -8.55 8.05
CA ARG A 133 8.04 -7.65 8.03
C ARG A 133 6.73 -8.39 8.31
N SER A 134 5.87 -7.78 9.13
CA SER A 134 4.46 -8.19 9.21
C SER A 134 3.75 -7.96 7.89
N TRP A 135 2.67 -8.70 7.62
CA TRP A 135 1.92 -8.67 6.36
C TRP A 135 1.57 -7.25 5.86
N TYR A 136 1.27 -6.32 6.77
CA TYR A 136 0.87 -4.95 6.45
C TYR A 136 2.02 -4.05 5.97
N ALA A 137 3.28 -4.49 6.15
CA ALA A 137 4.49 -3.80 5.72
C ALA A 137 5.20 -4.51 4.54
N LYS A 138 4.61 -5.60 4.02
CA LYS A 138 5.09 -6.28 2.81
C LYS A 138 4.62 -5.56 1.55
N SER A 139 5.41 -5.68 0.50
CA SER A 139 5.17 -5.00 -0.78
C SER A 139 5.42 -5.90 -1.98
N LEU A 140 4.67 -5.65 -3.04
CA LEU A 140 4.83 -6.29 -4.34
C LEU A 140 5.84 -5.53 -5.20
N PHE A 141 6.45 -6.23 -6.15
CA PHE A 141 7.22 -5.67 -7.24
C PHE A 141 6.27 -4.94 -8.19
N PRO A 142 6.59 -3.72 -8.63
CA PRO A 142 5.64 -2.85 -9.32
C PRO A 142 5.58 -3.17 -10.83
N VAL A 143 5.09 -4.36 -11.19
CA VAL A 143 4.83 -4.73 -12.60
C VAL A 143 3.64 -3.98 -13.21
N HIS A 144 2.76 -3.44 -12.38
CA HIS A 144 1.59 -2.64 -12.75
C HIS A 144 1.31 -1.63 -11.62
N GLU A 145 0.67 -0.49 -11.90
CA GLU A 145 0.36 0.50 -10.87
C GLU A 145 -0.48 -0.10 -9.74
N GLU A 146 -1.35 -1.08 -10.03
CA GLU A 146 -2.16 -1.84 -9.05
C GLU A 146 -1.34 -2.58 -7.98
N PHE A 147 -0.07 -2.84 -8.27
CA PHE A 147 0.85 -3.53 -7.36
C PHE A 147 1.53 -2.55 -6.39
N LEU A 148 1.34 -1.24 -6.56
CA LEU A 148 1.75 -0.26 -5.57
C LEU A 148 0.85 -0.38 -4.34
N LEU A 149 1.45 -0.76 -3.22
CA LEU A 149 0.76 -0.94 -1.95
C LEU A 149 1.18 0.18 -1.00
N TRP A 150 0.27 1.13 -0.71
CA TRP A 150 0.53 2.21 0.23
C TRP A 150 0.49 1.73 1.68
N GLU A 151 1.18 2.44 2.58
CA GLU A 151 1.24 2.08 4.01
C GLU A 151 -0.15 1.80 4.60
N ALA A 152 -0.26 0.64 5.24
CA ALA A 152 -1.51 0.16 5.82
C ALA A 152 -1.70 0.66 7.26
N LEU A 153 -0.62 0.94 8.00
CA LEU A 153 -0.64 1.38 9.39
C LEU A 153 0.60 2.23 9.69
N ARG A 154 0.41 3.30 10.48
CA ARG A 154 1.50 4.13 11.01
C ARG A 154 2.12 3.44 12.22
N LYS A 155 3.46 3.38 12.27
CA LYS A 155 4.20 2.98 13.49
C LYS A 155 3.73 3.83 14.67
N GLY A 156 3.11 3.20 15.68
CA GLY A 156 2.52 3.87 16.84
C GLY A 156 0.98 3.93 16.88
N SER A 157 0.25 3.31 15.95
CA SER A 157 -1.21 3.17 16.07
C SER A 157 -1.57 2.12 17.14
N THR A 158 -1.46 2.47 18.41
CA THR A 158 -1.95 1.72 19.58
C THR A 158 -3.36 2.12 19.96
N LEU A 159 -4.27 2.32 19.00
CA LEU A 159 -5.68 2.34 19.35
C LEU A 159 -6.08 0.90 19.68
N LYS A 160 -6.10 0.56 20.97
CA LYS A 160 -6.75 -0.66 21.48
C LYS A 160 -8.26 -0.45 21.65
N GLU A 161 -8.71 0.79 21.75
CA GLU A 161 -10.12 1.16 21.82
C GLU A 161 -10.59 1.75 20.50
N TYR A 162 -11.63 1.15 19.94
CA TYR A 162 -12.28 1.59 18.72
C TYR A 162 -13.69 2.01 19.10
N ARG A 163 -13.98 3.31 19.03
CA ARG A 163 -15.35 3.81 19.09
C ARG A 163 -15.95 3.68 17.70
N LEU A 164 -17.02 2.89 17.59
CA LEU A 164 -17.88 2.90 16.41
C LEU A 164 -18.67 4.21 16.45
N SER A 165 -18.41 5.09 15.49
CA SER A 165 -19.33 6.18 15.14
C SER A 165 -20.30 5.67 14.09
#